data_AF-A0A0R3QVF7-F1
#
_entry.id   AF-A0A0R3QVF7-F1
#
_cell.length_a   1.000
_cell.length_b   1.000
_cell.length_c   1.000
_cell.angle_alpha   90.00
_cell.angle_beta   90.00
_cell.angle_gamma   90.00
#
_symmetry.space_group_name_H-M   'P 1'
#
loop_
_entity.id
_entity.type
_entity.pdbx_description
1 polymer ?
#
loop_
_entity_poly.entity_id
_entity_poly.type
_entity_poly.pdbx_seq_one_letter_code
_entity_poly.pdbx_strand_id
1 'polypeptide(L)'
;IYDDYVELNQYTTSFDALWIVLAQAIAVILTYHTSKFACKVMLQRTCFALPVVLSVPATVAVLLAMCRKRYIDACHSTNFLPKELFWRCNTAKNLSEFLLSPLTQIWFAILMVQLWITLHLWRPRHERLAKTAKLFILPYNSALFTDQCLALNRRCDDKTKIRTEDLDFDVEDLSTRNINSGLTYIKPTASSLSSDSTTKVIETAMIKEMASSADAVTKIYVCATMWHETALEMTCMLKSIFRLDEDQCARRNAQKYLKIIDPDYYEFEAHIFFDDAFEINEYGEPVINKFVQQLIEKIDEAASALHQTQMKLKSPKKISTPYGGRLSFIMPGKNRLTIHLKDKQKIRVRKRWSQVMYLYYLLGYQLMMKVDDEMRKEIISENTFILTLDGDVDFSPQCVHLLIDLMKKDRRLGAACGRIHPRGTGLMIWYQKFEYAIGHWLQKATEHMIGCVLCSPGCFSLFRSLALMDDNVTRRYASKVLLFYFIFFF
;
A
#
# COMPACT_ATOMS: atom_id res chain seq x y z
N ILE A 1 20.71 78.51 10.32
CA ILE A 1 19.55 78.44 11.23
C ILE A 1 19.69 77.09 11.89
N TYR A 2 20.22 77.08 13.10
CA TYR A 2 20.31 75.89 13.93
C TYR A 2 18.92 75.75 14.55
N ASP A 3 18.16 74.75 14.13
CA ASP A 3 16.96 74.34 14.86
C ASP A 3 17.42 73.58 16.12
N ASP A 4 16.86 73.93 17.28
CA ASP A 4 17.22 73.40 18.61
C ASP A 4 16.80 71.93 18.84
N TYR A 5 16.51 71.19 17.77
CA TYR A 5 16.14 69.78 17.83
C TYR A 5 16.58 69.04 16.56
N VAL A 6 17.10 67.82 16.77
CA VAL A 6 17.45 66.90 15.69
C VAL A 6 16.18 66.12 15.32
N GLU A 7 15.55 66.44 14.20
CA GLU A 7 14.48 65.61 13.63
C GLU A 7 15.08 64.33 13.02
N LEU A 8 14.71 63.18 13.62
CA LEU A 8 14.95 61.89 13.01
C LEU A 8 13.83 61.62 12.01
N ASN A 9 14.08 61.80 10.71
CA ASN A 9 13.15 61.35 9.66
C ASN A 9 12.95 59.83 9.81
N GLN A 10 11.82 59.42 10.36
CA GLN A 10 11.39 58.02 10.35
C GLN A 10 11.02 57.67 8.90
N TYR A 11 11.80 56.77 8.28
CA TYR A 11 11.51 56.27 6.94
C TYR A 11 10.60 55.04 6.97
N THR A 12 10.07 54.68 8.14
CA THR A 12 9.11 53.59 8.30
C THR A 12 7.77 54.00 7.69
N THR A 13 7.31 53.27 6.68
CA THR A 13 5.94 53.46 6.18
C THR A 13 4.95 52.82 7.14
N SER A 14 3.72 53.34 7.23
CA SER A 14 2.66 52.82 8.11
C SER A 14 2.34 51.33 7.90
N PHE A 15 2.77 50.75 6.76
CA PHE A 15 2.50 49.37 6.36
C PHE A 15 3.71 48.43 6.51
N ASP A 16 4.88 48.89 6.95
CA ASP A 16 6.08 48.04 7.03
C ASP A 16 5.89 46.84 7.97
N ALA A 17 5.23 47.04 9.11
CA ALA A 17 4.88 45.96 10.03
C ALA A 17 3.93 44.93 9.39
N LEU A 18 2.99 45.40 8.57
CA LEU A 18 2.05 44.53 7.85
C LEU A 18 2.76 43.70 6.77
N TRP A 19 3.72 44.29 6.06
CA TRP A 19 4.56 43.57 5.09
C TRP A 19 5.41 42.49 5.74
N ILE A 20 6.01 42.76 6.90
CA ILE A 20 6.80 41.77 7.66
C ILE A 20 5.90 40.61 8.12
N VAL A 21 4.71 40.91 8.64
CA VAL A 21 3.74 39.87 9.04
C VAL A 21 3.29 39.04 7.84
N LEU A 22 2.99 39.68 6.70
CA LEU A 22 2.60 38.98 5.48
C LEU A 22 3.70 38.05 4.96
N ALA A 23 4.94 38.53 4.92
CA ALA A 23 6.09 37.74 4.51
C ALA A 23 6.28 36.52 5.45
N GLN A 24 6.19 36.73 6.76
CA GLN A 24 6.26 35.65 7.75
C GLN A 24 5.12 34.64 7.56
N ALA A 25 3.89 35.10 7.39
CA ALA A 25 2.73 34.23 7.21
C ALA A 25 2.86 33.35 5.95
N ILE A 26 3.27 33.94 4.83
CA ILE A 26 3.49 33.21 3.57
C ILE A 26 4.61 32.18 3.74
N ALA A 27 5.73 32.55 4.36
CA ALA A 27 6.86 31.65 4.59
C ALA A 27 6.47 30.46 5.49
N VAL A 28 5.70 30.69 6.55
CA VAL A 28 5.20 29.64 7.46
C VAL A 28 4.27 28.67 6.72
N ILE A 29 3.31 29.19 5.95
CA ILE A 29 2.36 28.37 5.17
C ILE A 29 3.12 27.51 4.17
N LEU A 30 4.02 28.09 3.39
CA LEU A 30 4.83 27.36 2.41
C LEU A 30 5.66 26.27 3.07
N THR A 31 6.37 26.60 4.15
CA THR A 31 7.22 25.64 4.88
C THR A 31 6.40 24.49 5.44
N TYR A 32 5.25 24.77 6.04
CA TYR A 32 4.37 23.76 6.61
C TYR A 32 3.79 22.80 5.56
N HIS A 33 3.29 23.32 4.44
CA HIS A 33 2.70 22.50 3.38
C HIS A 33 3.73 21.65 2.63
N THR A 34 4.88 22.24 2.30
CA THR A 34 5.99 21.53 1.63
C THR A 34 6.59 20.45 2.51
N SER A 35 6.80 20.74 3.80
CA SER A 35 7.28 19.77 4.79
C SER A 35 6.35 18.57 4.94
N LYS A 36 5.04 18.82 5.03
CA LYS A 36 4.03 17.75 5.07
C LYS A 36 4.04 16.90 3.81
N PHE A 37 4.13 17.54 2.66
CA PHE A 37 4.18 16.84 1.37
C PHE A 37 5.42 15.95 1.28
N ALA A 38 6.60 16.49 1.62
CA ALA A 38 7.86 15.74 1.65
C ALA A 38 7.77 14.50 2.55
N CYS A 39 7.19 14.63 3.75
CA CYS A 39 6.99 13.50 4.66
C CYS A 39 6.04 12.44 4.09
N LYS A 40 4.94 12.85 3.43
CA LYS A 40 3.98 11.92 2.83
C LYS A 40 4.54 11.13 1.65
N VAL A 41 5.47 11.71 0.89
CA VAL A 41 6.03 11.12 -0.33
C VAL A 41 7.32 10.33 -0.08
N MET A 42 7.71 10.12 1.19
CA MET A 42 8.93 9.39 1.59
C MET A 42 10.26 10.11 1.24
N LEU A 43 10.21 11.42 0.95
CA LEU A 43 11.39 12.26 0.69
C LEU A 43 11.87 12.99 1.96
N GLN A 44 11.61 12.41 3.13
CA GLN A 44 11.81 13.09 4.41
C GLN A 44 13.28 13.48 4.67
N ARG A 45 14.25 12.63 4.30
CA ARG A 45 15.67 12.89 4.59
C ARG A 45 16.18 14.16 3.92
N THR A 46 15.93 14.28 2.61
CA THR A 46 16.46 15.36 1.78
C THR A 46 15.59 16.62 1.83
N CYS A 47 14.27 16.48 1.91
CA CYS A 47 13.34 17.60 1.78
C CYS A 47 12.70 18.05 3.10
N PHE A 48 12.94 17.35 4.22
CA PHE A 48 12.42 17.74 5.54
C PHE A 48 13.51 17.79 6.62
N ALA A 49 14.17 16.68 6.92
CA ALA A 49 15.17 16.59 7.98
C ALA A 49 16.37 17.51 7.71
N LEU A 50 16.94 17.46 6.51
CA LEU A 50 18.08 18.32 6.13
C LEU A 50 17.73 19.82 6.19
N PRO A 51 16.66 20.32 5.53
CA PRO A 51 16.28 21.74 5.62
C PRO A 51 15.96 22.23 7.03
N VAL A 52 15.29 21.42 7.85
CA VAL A 52 14.93 21.78 9.23
C VAL A 52 16.15 21.86 10.15
N VAL A 53 17.16 21.03 9.92
CA VAL A 53 18.44 21.13 10.65
C VAL A 53 19.27 22.33 10.17
N LEU A 54 19.23 22.62 8.87
CA LEU A 54 20.04 23.68 8.25
C LEU A 54 19.42 25.08 8.40
N SER A 55 18.16 25.20 8.78
CA SER A 55 17.44 26.48 8.92
C SER A 55 18.20 27.48 9.79
N VAL A 56 18.57 27.08 11.02
CA VAL A 56 19.23 27.95 12.00
C VAL A 56 20.67 28.31 11.59
N PRO A 57 21.52 27.37 11.15
CA PRO A 57 22.83 27.72 10.60
C PRO A 57 22.77 28.66 9.40
N ALA A 58 21.81 28.42 8.48
CA ALA A 58 21.64 29.25 7.29
C ALA A 58 21.20 30.67 7.66
N THR A 59 20.27 30.84 8.62
CA THR A 59 19.86 32.17 9.07
C THR A 59 21.01 32.91 9.74
N VAL A 60 21.80 32.25 10.61
CA VAL A 60 22.99 32.85 11.21
C VAL A 60 24.02 33.26 10.15
N ALA A 61 24.28 32.42 9.15
CA ALA A 61 25.21 32.73 8.06
C ALA A 61 24.74 33.91 7.21
N VAL A 62 23.44 33.97 6.87
CA VAL A 62 22.84 35.09 6.13
C VAL A 62 22.91 36.39 6.95
N LEU A 63 22.57 36.34 8.23
CA LEU A 63 22.65 37.49 9.13
C LEU A 63 24.09 38.00 9.23
N LEU A 64 25.07 37.12 9.41
CA LEU A 64 26.49 37.48 9.48
C LEU A 64 27.00 38.07 8.16
N ALA A 65 26.59 37.52 7.02
CA ALA A 65 26.95 38.03 5.69
C ALA A 65 26.35 39.43 5.43
N MET A 66 25.07 39.63 5.75
CA MET A 66 24.39 40.93 5.60
C MET A 66 25.01 41.97 6.52
N CYS A 67 25.33 41.58 7.75
CA CYS A 67 25.99 42.40 8.76
C CYS A 67 27.39 42.86 8.29
N ARG A 68 28.20 41.94 7.74
CA ARG A 68 29.53 42.26 7.20
C ARG A 68 29.46 43.19 5.99
N LYS A 69 28.55 42.94 5.04
CA LYS A 69 28.37 43.81 3.87
C LYS A 69 27.98 45.22 4.29
N ARG A 70 27.16 45.37 5.32
CA ARG A 70 26.75 46.68 5.84
C ARG A 70 27.82 47.39 6.65
N TYR A 71 28.70 46.66 7.33
CA TYR A 71 29.89 47.25 7.95
C TYR A 71 30.81 47.89 6.91
N ILE A 72 30.90 47.30 5.72
CA ILE A 72 31.69 47.84 4.59
C ILE A 72 30.95 48.99 3.90
N ASP A 73 29.63 48.86 3.70
CA ASP A 73 28.77 49.88 3.09
C ASP A 73 27.52 50.12 3.93
N ALA A 74 27.47 51.27 4.62
CA ALA A 74 26.36 51.64 5.50
C ALA A 74 25.00 51.72 4.80
N CYS A 75 24.98 51.90 3.48
CA CYS A 75 23.77 51.99 2.66
C CYS A 75 23.32 50.62 2.08
N HIS A 76 24.03 49.53 2.38
CA HIS A 76 23.67 48.21 1.86
C HIS A 76 22.30 47.75 2.38
N SER A 77 21.41 47.33 1.45
CA SER A 77 20.06 46.79 1.71
C SER A 77 19.01 47.78 2.25
N THR A 78 19.24 49.09 2.22
CA THR A 78 18.25 50.10 2.67
C THR A 78 17.00 50.21 1.80
N ASN A 79 17.02 49.64 0.59
CA ASN A 79 15.85 49.63 -0.31
C ASN A 79 14.86 48.49 -0.01
N PHE A 80 15.27 47.49 0.78
CA PHE A 80 14.48 46.28 1.03
C PHE A 80 14.03 46.14 2.49
N LEU A 81 14.78 46.70 3.43
CA LEU A 81 14.51 46.64 4.86
C LEU A 81 14.57 48.05 5.45
N PRO A 82 13.65 48.41 6.37
CA PRO A 82 13.62 49.73 6.98
C PRO A 82 14.91 49.98 7.77
N LYS A 83 15.43 51.21 7.70
CA LYS A 83 16.72 51.62 8.28
C LYS A 83 16.78 51.39 9.80
N GLU A 84 15.62 51.30 10.43
CA GLU A 84 15.36 51.21 11.85
C GLU A 84 15.37 49.77 12.38
N LEU A 85 15.22 48.76 11.50
CA LEU A 85 15.09 47.34 11.89
C LEU A 85 16.43 46.59 11.98
N PHE A 86 17.56 47.30 11.90
CA PHE A 86 18.87 46.67 11.81
C PHE A 86 19.61 46.64 13.15
N TRP A 87 20.05 45.43 13.49
CA TRP A 87 20.89 45.08 14.63
C TRP A 87 22.22 45.86 14.62
N ARG A 88 22.70 46.26 15.80
CA ARG A 88 24.08 46.76 15.96
C ARG A 88 25.06 45.61 15.75
N CYS A 89 25.77 45.66 14.64
CA CYS A 89 26.80 44.71 14.28
C CYS A 89 28.10 45.00 15.05
N ASN A 90 28.25 44.42 16.24
CA ASN A 90 29.58 44.24 16.85
C ASN A 90 30.26 43.03 16.20
N THR A 91 30.60 43.17 14.91
CA THR A 91 31.26 42.10 14.16
C THR A 91 32.68 41.91 14.63
N ALA A 92 32.99 40.70 15.08
CA ALA A 92 34.36 40.19 15.18
C ALA A 92 35.09 40.44 13.85
N LYS A 93 36.33 40.90 13.90
CA LYS A 93 37.09 41.30 12.69
C LYS A 93 37.42 40.09 11.81
N ASN A 94 37.49 38.91 12.42
CA ASN A 94 37.84 37.64 11.78
C ASN A 94 36.84 36.51 12.07
N LEU A 95 36.73 35.54 11.16
CA LEU A 95 35.88 34.36 11.32
C LEU A 95 36.29 33.50 12.54
N SER A 96 37.59 33.44 12.84
CA SER A 96 38.13 32.72 14.00
C SER A 96 37.65 33.31 15.32
N GLU A 97 37.61 34.63 15.42
CA GLU A 97 37.12 35.35 16.59
C GLU A 97 35.61 35.16 16.79
N PHE A 98 34.84 35.06 15.70
CA PHE A 98 33.43 34.68 15.76
C PHE A 98 33.24 33.26 16.28
N LEU A 99 34.01 32.28 15.80
CA LEU A 99 33.91 30.88 16.23
C LEU A 99 34.34 30.67 17.69
N LEU A 100 35.31 31.45 18.18
CA LEU A 100 35.83 31.38 19.56
C LEU A 100 35.00 32.17 20.57
N SER A 101 34.03 32.98 20.13
CA SER A 101 33.15 33.72 21.02
C SER A 101 32.32 32.77 21.91
N PRO A 102 32.17 33.05 23.22
CA PRO A 102 31.44 32.18 24.15
C PRO A 102 29.97 31.99 23.75
N LEU A 103 29.33 33.01 23.17
CA LEU A 103 27.96 32.92 22.67
C LEU A 103 27.83 31.96 21.48
N THR A 104 28.82 31.96 20.57
CA THR A 104 28.86 31.04 19.43
C THR A 104 29.10 29.60 19.88
N GLN A 105 29.92 29.39 20.90
CA GLN A 105 30.13 28.07 21.49
C GLN A 105 28.86 27.52 22.17
N ILE A 106 28.13 28.37 22.90
CA ILE A 106 26.82 28.00 23.47
C ILE A 106 25.84 27.62 22.35
N TRP A 107 25.81 28.40 21.25
CA TRP A 107 24.98 28.08 20.10
C TRP A 107 25.34 26.73 19.47
N PHE A 108 26.62 26.42 19.28
CA PHE A 108 27.06 25.10 18.80
C PHE A 108 26.64 23.97 19.73
N ALA A 109 26.73 24.16 21.06
CA ALA A 109 26.26 23.17 22.02
C ALA A 109 24.75 22.91 21.90
N ILE A 110 23.94 23.96 21.77
CA ILE A 110 22.49 23.85 21.54
C ILE A 110 22.20 23.15 20.21
N LEU A 111 22.95 23.46 19.16
CA LEU A 111 22.82 22.82 17.86
C LEU A 111 23.10 21.31 17.92
N MET A 112 24.12 20.89 18.68
CA MET A 112 24.42 19.47 18.89
C MET A 112 23.31 18.75 19.65
N VAL A 113 22.74 19.39 20.68
CA VAL A 113 21.57 18.85 21.41
C VAL A 113 20.36 18.73 20.47
N GLN A 114 20.12 19.74 19.65
CA GLN A 114 19.05 19.71 18.66
C GLN A 114 19.23 18.56 17.67
N LEU A 115 20.45 18.38 17.12
CA LEU A 115 20.77 17.26 16.23
C LEU A 115 20.52 15.90 16.88
N TRP A 116 20.83 15.76 18.17
CA TRP A 116 20.59 14.54 18.92
C TRP A 116 19.10 14.23 19.07
N ILE A 117 18.31 15.21 19.54
CA ILE A 117 16.85 15.04 19.72
C ILE A 117 16.17 14.78 18.39
N THR A 118 16.63 15.44 17.33
CA THR A 118 16.07 15.33 15.97
C THR A 118 16.66 14.18 15.16
N LEU A 119 17.54 13.34 15.73
CA LEU A 119 18.15 12.22 15.01
C LEU A 119 17.12 11.23 14.46
N HIS A 120 15.98 11.09 15.15
CA HIS A 120 14.87 10.24 14.74
C HIS A 120 14.27 10.66 13.37
N LEU A 121 14.37 11.94 12.98
CA LEU A 121 13.90 12.45 11.68
C LEU A 121 14.64 11.84 10.49
N TRP A 122 15.86 11.33 10.70
CA TRP A 122 16.70 10.76 9.63
C TRP A 122 16.37 9.28 9.34
N ARG A 123 15.65 8.61 10.23
CA ARG A 123 15.26 7.19 10.09
C ARG A 123 13.73 7.00 10.09
N PRO A 124 13.00 7.59 9.11
CA PRO A 124 11.57 7.37 9.02
C PRO A 124 11.24 5.90 8.74
N ARG A 125 10.26 5.37 9.46
CA ARG A 125 9.65 4.05 9.28
C ARG A 125 8.14 4.21 9.28
N HIS A 126 7.62 4.95 8.31
CA HIS A 126 6.18 5.14 8.13
C HIS A 126 5.73 4.72 6.73
N GLU A 127 4.47 4.33 6.63
CA GLU A 127 3.83 3.94 5.37
C GLU A 127 3.73 5.12 4.38
N ARG A 128 3.82 4.84 3.09
CA ARG A 128 3.70 5.85 2.03
C ARG A 128 2.32 6.55 2.09
N LEU A 129 2.30 7.87 1.92
CA LEU A 129 1.10 8.71 1.95
C LEU A 129 0.29 8.64 3.26
N ALA A 130 0.94 8.38 4.40
CA ALA A 130 0.29 8.34 5.71
C ALA A 130 -0.56 9.60 6.01
N LYS A 131 -1.67 9.40 6.74
CA LYS A 131 -2.54 10.50 7.21
C LYS A 131 -1.71 11.45 8.08
N THR A 132 -1.94 12.76 7.97
CA THR A 132 -1.16 13.79 8.69
C THR A 132 -1.15 13.57 10.20
N ALA A 133 -2.28 13.14 10.78
CA ALA A 133 -2.43 12.84 12.21
C ALA A 133 -1.61 11.62 12.69
N LYS A 134 -1.13 10.78 11.77
CA LYS A 134 -0.20 9.67 12.08
C LYS A 134 1.25 10.14 12.03
N LEU A 135 1.55 11.17 11.23
CA LEU A 135 2.90 11.74 11.06
C LEU A 135 3.25 12.74 12.17
N PHE A 136 2.31 13.60 12.54
CA PHE A 136 2.48 14.67 13.53
C PHE A 136 1.60 14.42 14.75
N ILE A 137 2.10 14.76 15.94
CA ILE A 137 1.38 14.56 17.21
C ILE A 137 0.27 15.60 17.35
N LEU A 138 0.62 16.87 17.14
CA LEU A 138 -0.25 18.04 17.22
C LEU A 138 -0.70 18.46 15.81
N PRO A 139 -1.96 18.88 15.65
CA PRO A 139 -2.49 19.30 14.36
C PRO A 139 -2.05 20.72 13.96
N TYR A 140 -1.68 21.58 14.91
CA TYR A 140 -1.29 22.97 14.69
C TYR A 140 0.24 23.15 14.67
N ASN A 141 0.69 24.24 14.05
CA ASN A 141 2.10 24.62 13.96
C ASN A 141 2.30 26.02 14.56
N SER A 142 3.43 26.24 15.22
CA SER A 142 3.81 27.56 15.73
C SER A 142 4.38 28.42 14.59
N ALA A 143 3.82 29.62 14.39
CA ALA A 143 4.27 30.55 13.35
C ALA A 143 5.63 31.19 13.64
N LEU A 144 6.04 31.26 14.91
CA LEU A 144 7.27 31.94 15.31
C LEU A 144 8.49 31.01 15.21
N PHE A 145 8.32 29.73 15.56
CA PHE A 145 9.38 28.71 15.55
C PHE A 145 8.94 27.50 14.73
N THR A 146 8.66 27.72 13.45
CA THR A 146 8.08 26.69 12.57
C THR A 146 9.01 25.49 12.36
N ASP A 147 10.32 25.72 12.21
CA ASP A 147 11.32 24.66 12.05
C ASP A 147 11.41 23.77 13.30
N GLN A 148 11.54 24.38 14.48
CA GLN A 148 11.59 23.68 15.77
C GLN A 148 10.28 22.94 16.06
N CYS A 149 9.15 23.60 15.82
CA CYS A 149 7.83 23.02 16.02
C CYS A 149 7.63 21.80 15.10
N LEU A 150 7.98 21.91 13.82
CA LEU A 150 7.89 20.78 12.88
C LEU A 150 8.80 19.61 13.26
N ALA A 151 10.03 19.91 13.70
CA ALA A 151 11.00 18.89 14.10
C ALA A 151 10.50 18.08 15.32
N LEU A 152 10.06 18.78 16.36
CA LEU A 152 9.67 18.18 17.64
C LEU A 152 8.26 17.60 17.61
N ASN A 153 7.39 18.08 16.72
CA ASN A 153 6.05 17.56 16.54
C ASN A 153 5.99 16.28 15.68
N ARG A 154 7.12 15.86 15.09
CA ARG A 154 7.19 14.60 14.34
C ARG A 154 7.09 13.42 15.32
N ARG A 155 6.18 12.49 15.03
CA ARG A 155 6.02 11.28 15.83
C ARG A 155 7.20 10.30 15.61
N CYS A 156 7.74 9.74 16.69
CA CYS A 156 8.63 8.58 16.61
C CYS A 156 7.83 7.33 16.22
N ASP A 157 8.26 6.63 15.18
CA ASP A 157 7.47 5.55 14.58
C ASP A 157 7.50 4.27 15.47
N ASP A 158 6.43 4.06 16.25
CA ASP A 158 6.19 2.82 16.99
C ASP A 158 5.20 1.92 16.25
N LYS A 159 5.72 0.95 15.48
CA LYS A 159 4.99 -0.27 15.10
C LYS A 159 5.91 -1.49 15.05
N THR A 160 5.34 -2.63 15.41
CA THR A 160 5.90 -3.98 15.50
C THR A 160 6.79 -4.33 14.33
N LYS A 161 8.08 -4.59 14.62
CA LYS A 161 9.02 -5.15 13.66
C LYS A 161 8.58 -6.57 13.31
N ILE A 162 8.18 -6.82 12.08
CA ILE A 162 8.15 -8.18 11.52
C ILE A 162 9.60 -8.64 11.46
N ARG A 163 10.01 -9.64 12.25
CA ARG A 163 11.37 -10.18 12.19
C ARG A 163 11.41 -11.24 11.09
N THR A 164 12.51 -11.30 10.35
CA THR A 164 12.74 -12.35 9.33
C THR A 164 12.73 -13.76 9.92
N GLU A 165 13.03 -13.88 11.22
CA GLU A 165 13.02 -15.14 11.97
C GLU A 165 11.59 -15.69 12.16
N ASP A 166 10.57 -14.84 12.07
CA ASP A 166 9.16 -15.24 12.27
C ASP A 166 8.46 -15.67 10.96
N LEU A 167 9.17 -15.62 9.83
CA LEU A 167 8.69 -16.01 8.51
C LEU A 167 9.33 -17.36 8.14
N ASP A 168 8.68 -18.46 8.51
CA ASP A 168 9.12 -19.82 8.19
C ASP A 168 9.11 -20.07 6.67
N PHE A 169 10.20 -19.76 5.98
CA PHE A 169 10.41 -20.08 4.56
C PHE A 169 10.96 -21.49 4.32
N ASP A 170 11.15 -22.27 5.39
CA ASP A 170 11.70 -23.63 5.36
C ASP A 170 10.59 -24.66 5.45
N VAL A 171 9.86 -24.82 4.34
CA VAL A 171 9.15 -26.06 4.03
C VAL A 171 9.66 -26.57 2.69
N GLU A 172 10.70 -27.39 2.75
CA GLU A 172 11.09 -28.28 1.66
C GLU A 172 9.99 -29.32 1.39
N ASP A 173 9.89 -29.72 0.12
CA ASP A 173 9.09 -30.82 -0.44
C ASP A 173 7.56 -30.74 -0.45
N LEU A 174 7.03 -30.02 -1.46
CA LEU A 174 5.61 -30.04 -1.81
C LEU A 174 5.27 -31.07 -2.91
N SER A 175 5.65 -32.34 -2.72
CA SER A 175 5.12 -33.44 -3.55
C SER A 175 3.83 -34.06 -2.97
N THR A 176 3.55 -33.98 -1.67
CA THR A 176 2.43 -34.75 -1.07
C THR A 176 1.59 -34.04 -0.01
N ARG A 177 1.42 -32.72 -0.07
CA ARG A 177 0.43 -32.03 0.77
C ARG A 177 -0.88 -31.80 0.03
N ASN A 178 -1.79 -32.77 0.18
CA ASN A 178 -3.22 -32.49 0.23
C ASN A 178 -3.44 -31.44 1.33
N ILE A 179 -3.84 -30.21 0.97
CA ILE A 179 -4.72 -29.24 1.67
C ILE A 179 -4.60 -29.04 3.23
N ASN A 180 -3.66 -29.67 3.93
CA ASN A 180 -3.74 -29.89 5.38
C ASN A 180 -2.56 -29.30 6.18
N SER A 181 -1.87 -28.27 5.70
CA SER A 181 -0.79 -27.66 6.51
C SER A 181 -0.70 -26.14 6.40
N GLY A 182 -1.84 -25.47 6.52
CA GLY A 182 -1.87 -24.11 7.02
C GLY A 182 -2.77 -23.97 8.26
N LEU A 183 -3.52 -25.02 8.63
CA LEU A 183 -4.72 -24.87 9.44
C LEU A 183 -5.16 -26.18 10.14
N THR A 184 -4.20 -26.95 10.64
CA THR A 184 -4.48 -28.07 11.55
C THR A 184 -3.29 -28.25 12.49
N TYR A 185 -3.48 -27.96 13.77
CA TYR A 185 -2.55 -28.37 14.82
C TYR A 185 -3.05 -29.69 15.42
N ILE A 186 -2.17 -30.69 15.47
CA ILE A 186 -2.39 -31.94 16.18
C ILE A 186 -2.17 -31.66 17.67
N LYS A 187 -3.24 -31.80 18.47
CA LYS A 187 -3.21 -31.68 19.93
C LYS A 187 -2.24 -32.72 20.53
N PRO A 188 -1.17 -32.34 21.24
CA PRO A 188 -0.37 -33.28 22.00
C PRO A 188 -1.24 -33.79 23.16
N THR A 189 -1.32 -35.10 23.30
CA THR A 189 -1.96 -35.74 24.44
C THR A 189 -1.09 -35.51 25.67
N ALA A 190 -1.40 -34.49 26.46
CA ALA A 190 -0.77 -34.28 27.76
C ALA A 190 -1.42 -35.25 28.77
N SER A 191 -0.62 -36.20 29.23
CA SER A 191 -0.88 -36.97 30.44
C SER A 191 -1.18 -36.04 31.61
N SER A 192 -2.24 -36.39 32.35
CA SER A 192 -2.68 -35.85 33.63
C SER A 192 -1.59 -35.17 34.47
N LEU A 193 -1.80 -33.89 34.82
CA LEU A 193 -1.75 -33.37 36.19
C LEU A 193 -2.25 -31.90 36.19
N SER A 194 -2.95 -31.54 37.26
CA SER A 194 -3.85 -30.39 37.44
C SER A 194 -3.18 -29.02 37.69
N SER A 195 -3.58 -27.99 36.93
CA SER A 195 -3.76 -26.59 37.38
C SER A 195 -4.30 -25.72 36.22
N ASP A 196 -5.55 -25.26 36.30
CA ASP A 196 -6.41 -24.95 35.13
C ASP A 196 -6.56 -23.44 34.78
N SER A 197 -5.67 -22.56 35.26
CA SER A 197 -5.78 -21.10 35.00
C SER A 197 -4.52 -20.45 34.41
N THR A 198 -3.32 -20.86 34.81
CA THR A 198 -2.05 -20.31 34.30
C THR A 198 -1.66 -20.89 32.96
N THR A 199 -2.00 -22.16 32.69
CA THR A 199 -1.68 -22.84 31.43
C THR A 199 -2.43 -22.25 30.25
N LYS A 200 -3.71 -21.85 30.42
CA LYS A 200 -4.52 -21.21 29.37
C LYS A 200 -3.95 -19.84 28.98
N VAL A 201 -3.44 -19.07 29.93
CA VAL A 201 -2.86 -17.74 29.66
C VAL A 201 -1.53 -17.87 28.90
N ILE A 202 -0.69 -18.84 29.27
CA ILE A 202 0.60 -19.10 28.61
C ILE A 202 0.39 -19.67 27.21
N GLU A 203 -0.56 -20.60 27.04
CA GLU A 203 -0.92 -21.18 25.74
C GLU A 203 -1.52 -20.11 24.81
N THR A 204 -2.40 -19.24 25.32
CA THR A 204 -2.94 -18.11 24.55
C THR A 204 -1.87 -17.07 24.20
N ALA A 205 -0.89 -16.82 25.09
CA ALA A 205 0.21 -15.89 24.84
C ALA A 205 1.22 -16.41 23.80
N MET A 206 1.56 -17.70 23.84
CA MET A 206 2.45 -18.33 22.85
C MET A 206 1.77 -18.46 21.47
N ILE A 207 0.46 -18.76 21.44
CA ILE A 207 -0.33 -18.73 20.20
C ILE A 207 -0.39 -17.30 19.65
N LYS A 208 -0.52 -16.27 20.51
CA LYS A 208 -0.56 -14.86 20.10
C LYS A 208 0.78 -14.36 19.52
N GLU A 209 1.92 -14.85 19.99
CA GLU A 209 3.23 -14.46 19.43
C GLU A 209 3.54 -15.16 18.09
N MET A 210 3.30 -16.48 17.96
CA MET A 210 3.59 -17.20 16.71
C MET A 210 2.51 -17.02 15.62
N ALA A 211 1.23 -16.82 16.00
CA ALA A 211 0.18 -16.50 15.04
C ALA A 211 0.32 -15.06 14.50
N SER A 212 0.90 -14.12 15.25
CA SER A 212 0.88 -12.70 14.88
C SER A 212 1.78 -12.33 13.70
N SER A 213 2.86 -13.07 13.40
CA SER A 213 3.78 -12.68 12.32
C SER A 213 3.28 -13.16 10.96
N ALA A 214 2.95 -14.44 10.84
CA ALA A 214 2.50 -15.07 9.61
C ALA A 214 1.08 -14.64 9.22
N ASP A 215 0.17 -14.47 10.20
CA ASP A 215 -1.19 -14.02 9.92
C ASP A 215 -1.26 -12.49 9.68
N ALA A 216 -0.18 -11.76 9.96
CA ALA A 216 -0.01 -10.35 9.56
C ALA A 216 0.47 -10.20 8.10
N VAL A 217 0.94 -11.28 7.46
CA VAL A 217 1.36 -11.24 6.06
C VAL A 217 0.13 -11.05 5.17
N THR A 218 0.23 -10.11 4.23
CA THR A 218 -0.84 -9.84 3.27
C THR A 218 -1.02 -11.03 2.33
N LYS A 219 -2.24 -11.58 2.26
CA LYS A 219 -2.60 -12.69 1.35
C LYS A 219 -3.53 -12.20 0.25
N ILE A 220 -3.31 -12.65 -0.97
CA ILE A 220 -4.08 -12.22 -2.16
C ILE A 220 -4.59 -13.45 -2.91
N TYR A 221 -5.91 -13.58 -3.00
CA TYR A 221 -6.53 -14.53 -3.90
C TYR A 221 -6.84 -13.86 -5.23
N VAL A 222 -6.09 -14.22 -6.27
CA VAL A 222 -6.30 -13.71 -7.61
C VAL A 222 -7.38 -14.56 -8.28
N CYS A 223 -8.56 -14.00 -8.52
CA CYS A 223 -9.73 -14.69 -9.06
C CYS A 223 -10.06 -14.18 -10.46
N ALA A 224 -9.81 -15.00 -11.47
CA ALA A 224 -10.22 -14.72 -12.84
C ALA A 224 -11.46 -15.55 -13.22
N THR A 225 -12.38 -14.98 -14.00
CA THR A 225 -13.51 -15.72 -14.58
C THR A 225 -13.39 -15.78 -16.10
N MET A 226 -13.61 -16.97 -16.67
CA MET A 226 -13.47 -17.22 -18.11
C MET A 226 -14.62 -18.07 -18.63
N TRP A 227 -14.91 -17.93 -19.92
CA TRP A 227 -15.87 -18.77 -20.64
C TRP A 227 -15.42 -18.99 -22.09
N HIS A 228 -15.92 -18.18 -23.02
CA HIS A 228 -15.55 -18.22 -24.45
C HIS A 228 -14.47 -17.18 -24.79
N GLU A 229 -13.41 -17.12 -23.98
CA GLU A 229 -12.32 -16.17 -24.22
C GLU A 229 -11.43 -16.67 -25.38
N THR A 230 -10.84 -15.75 -26.14
CA THR A 230 -9.94 -16.06 -27.26
C THR A 230 -8.55 -16.46 -26.76
N ALA A 231 -7.77 -17.15 -27.60
CA ALA A 231 -6.38 -17.54 -27.27
C ALA A 231 -5.52 -16.35 -26.82
N LEU A 232 -5.70 -15.19 -27.46
CA LEU A 232 -4.96 -13.97 -27.14
C LEU A 232 -5.32 -13.44 -25.75
N GLU A 233 -6.62 -13.38 -25.42
CA GLU A 233 -7.12 -12.98 -24.10
C GLU A 233 -6.59 -13.92 -23.01
N MET A 234 -6.76 -15.24 -23.19
CA MET A 234 -6.25 -16.24 -22.24
C MET A 234 -4.74 -16.07 -21.98
N THR A 235 -3.96 -15.89 -23.05
CA THR A 235 -2.50 -15.70 -22.96
C THR A 235 -2.15 -14.40 -22.25
N CYS A 236 -2.90 -13.33 -22.49
CA CYS A 236 -2.69 -12.02 -21.87
C CYS A 236 -2.88 -12.07 -20.35
N MET A 237 -3.99 -12.66 -19.90
CA MET A 237 -4.28 -12.87 -18.49
C MET A 237 -3.24 -13.79 -17.83
N LEU A 238 -2.89 -14.91 -18.47
CA LEU A 238 -1.88 -15.84 -17.95
C LEU A 238 -0.51 -15.17 -17.81
N LYS A 239 -0.07 -14.37 -18.79
CA LYS A 239 1.17 -13.58 -18.69
C LYS A 239 1.16 -12.65 -17.49
N SER A 240 0.03 -12.01 -17.20
CA SER A 240 -0.08 -11.14 -16.02
C SER A 240 0.04 -11.92 -14.70
N ILE A 241 -0.54 -13.12 -14.62
CA ILE A 241 -0.39 -14.01 -13.45
C ILE A 241 1.05 -14.50 -13.30
N PHE A 242 1.72 -14.88 -14.38
CA PHE A 242 3.13 -15.31 -14.32
C PHE A 242 4.08 -14.14 -13.96
N ARG A 243 3.78 -12.91 -14.37
CA ARG A 243 4.53 -11.73 -13.91
C ARG A 243 4.42 -11.51 -12.39
N LEU A 244 3.23 -11.77 -11.81
CA LEU A 244 3.07 -11.76 -10.36
C LEU A 244 3.87 -12.86 -9.68
N ASP A 245 3.89 -14.06 -10.27
CA ASP A 245 4.67 -15.21 -9.78
C ASP A 245 6.16 -14.88 -9.71
N GLU A 246 6.70 -14.25 -10.75
CA GLU A 246 8.08 -13.78 -10.80
C GLU A 246 8.39 -12.71 -9.74
N ASP A 247 7.56 -11.66 -9.63
CA ASP A 247 7.74 -10.58 -8.64
C ASP A 247 7.72 -11.12 -7.20
N GLN A 248 6.76 -11.98 -6.87
CA GLN A 248 6.65 -12.53 -5.54
C GLN A 248 7.78 -13.53 -5.23
N CYS A 249 8.20 -14.33 -6.21
CA CYS A 249 9.36 -15.22 -6.07
C CYS A 249 10.65 -14.43 -5.78
N ALA A 250 10.88 -13.35 -6.52
CA ALA A 250 12.03 -12.47 -6.30
C ALA A 250 12.04 -11.88 -4.88
N ARG A 251 10.88 -11.40 -4.39
CA ARG A 251 10.74 -10.87 -3.03
C ARG A 251 10.95 -11.94 -1.97
N ARG A 252 10.35 -13.12 -2.13
CA ARG A 252 10.54 -14.27 -1.24
C ARG A 252 12.01 -14.66 -1.13
N ASN A 253 12.71 -14.73 -2.26
CA ASN A 253 14.14 -15.04 -2.29
C ASN A 253 14.98 -13.95 -1.63
N ALA A 254 14.64 -12.67 -1.82
CA ALA A 254 15.32 -11.57 -1.13
C ALA A 254 15.15 -11.66 0.39
N GLN A 255 13.95 -12.01 0.88
CA GLN A 255 13.74 -12.21 2.31
C GLN A 255 14.49 -13.43 2.84
N LYS A 256 14.39 -14.58 2.15
CA LYS A 256 14.99 -15.84 2.58
C LYS A 256 16.51 -15.80 2.57
N TYR A 257 17.12 -15.37 1.45
CA TYR A 257 18.56 -15.47 1.25
C TYR A 257 19.32 -14.20 1.66
N LEU A 258 18.74 -13.02 1.45
CA LEU A 258 19.40 -11.75 1.78
C LEU A 258 19.00 -11.22 3.16
N LYS A 259 18.05 -11.86 3.86
CA LYS A 259 17.51 -11.44 5.17
C LYS A 259 17.04 -9.98 5.20
N ILE A 260 16.58 -9.49 4.05
CA ILE A 260 16.01 -8.15 3.91
C ILE A 260 14.53 -8.23 4.28
N ILE A 261 14.07 -7.42 5.24
CA ILE A 261 12.65 -7.30 5.57
C ILE A 261 12.01 -6.40 4.52
N ASP A 262 11.24 -6.99 3.61
CA ASP A 262 10.43 -6.24 2.65
C ASP A 262 9.05 -5.94 3.27
N PRO A 263 8.73 -4.68 3.61
CA PRO A 263 7.43 -4.29 4.17
C PRO A 263 6.26 -4.51 3.20
N ASP A 264 6.56 -4.64 1.90
CA ASP A 264 5.58 -4.79 0.82
C ASP A 264 5.44 -6.25 0.39
N TYR A 265 5.98 -7.20 1.16
CA TYR A 265 5.81 -8.62 0.88
C TYR A 265 4.35 -9.05 1.00
N TYR A 266 3.95 -9.90 0.07
CA TYR A 266 2.63 -10.49 -0.01
C TYR A 266 2.73 -11.94 -0.45
N GLU A 267 1.73 -12.72 -0.07
CA GLU A 267 1.50 -14.05 -0.59
C GLU A 267 0.31 -14.04 -1.53
N PHE A 268 0.38 -14.80 -2.63
CA PHE A 268 -0.77 -14.91 -3.51
C PHE A 268 -1.02 -16.34 -3.99
N GLU A 269 -2.28 -16.64 -4.24
CA GLU A 269 -2.75 -17.84 -4.92
C GLU A 269 -3.64 -17.44 -6.09
N ALA A 270 -3.43 -18.05 -7.26
CA ALA A 270 -4.22 -17.77 -8.45
C ALA A 270 -5.31 -18.82 -8.66
N HIS A 271 -6.52 -18.34 -8.93
CA HIS A 271 -7.72 -19.13 -9.15
C HIS A 271 -8.40 -18.69 -10.45
N ILE A 272 -8.56 -19.60 -11.40
CA ILE A 272 -9.30 -19.36 -12.65
C ILE A 272 -10.59 -20.17 -12.60
N PHE A 273 -11.73 -19.51 -12.72
CA PHE A 273 -13.05 -20.14 -12.74
C PHE A 273 -13.54 -20.20 -14.18
N PHE A 274 -13.53 -21.42 -14.73
CA PHE A 274 -13.95 -21.70 -16.09
C PHE A 274 -15.43 -22.11 -16.11
N ASP A 275 -16.25 -21.31 -16.77
CA ASP A 275 -17.68 -21.57 -16.94
C ASP A 275 -17.93 -22.59 -18.06
N ASP A 276 -18.95 -23.44 -17.90
CA ASP A 276 -19.33 -24.49 -18.87
C ASP A 276 -18.15 -25.32 -19.43
N ALA A 277 -17.40 -25.93 -18.52
CA ALA A 277 -16.13 -26.58 -18.83
C ALA A 277 -16.26 -27.99 -19.45
N PHE A 278 -17.46 -28.58 -19.46
CA PHE A 278 -17.69 -29.96 -19.84
C PHE A 278 -18.69 -30.10 -21.00
N GLU A 279 -18.33 -30.94 -21.96
CA GLU A 279 -19.16 -31.38 -23.07
C GLU A 279 -19.40 -32.89 -22.95
N ILE A 280 -20.51 -33.39 -23.52
CA ILE A 280 -20.83 -34.81 -23.49
C ILE A 280 -20.37 -35.40 -24.82
N ASN A 281 -19.49 -36.40 -24.77
CA ASN A 281 -19.04 -37.11 -25.96
C ASN A 281 -20.14 -38.01 -26.53
N GLU A 282 -19.92 -38.55 -27.74
CA GLU A 282 -20.82 -39.52 -28.40
C GLU A 282 -21.12 -40.75 -27.52
N TYR A 283 -20.20 -41.10 -26.60
CA TYR A 283 -20.32 -42.20 -25.64
C TYR A 283 -21.03 -41.83 -24.33
N GLY A 284 -21.53 -40.60 -24.19
CA GLY A 284 -22.22 -40.13 -22.97
C GLY A 284 -21.30 -39.70 -21.82
N GLU A 285 -19.98 -39.71 -22.02
CA GLU A 285 -19.00 -39.33 -20.99
C GLU A 285 -18.72 -37.82 -20.99
N PRO A 286 -18.59 -37.17 -19.81
CA PRO A 286 -18.26 -35.76 -19.72
C PRO A 286 -16.76 -35.53 -20.00
N VAL A 287 -16.45 -34.83 -21.08
CA VAL A 287 -15.09 -34.46 -21.51
C VAL A 287 -14.91 -32.95 -21.45
N ILE A 288 -13.67 -32.51 -21.27
CA ILE A 288 -13.35 -31.08 -21.23
C ILE A 288 -13.60 -30.41 -22.58
N ASN A 289 -14.23 -29.24 -22.53
CA ASN A 289 -14.51 -28.41 -23.70
C ASN A 289 -13.21 -27.97 -24.42
N LYS A 290 -13.27 -27.73 -25.74
CA LYS A 290 -12.17 -27.18 -26.55
C LYS A 290 -11.52 -25.94 -25.93
N PHE A 291 -12.29 -25.06 -25.27
CA PHE A 291 -11.72 -23.85 -24.66
C PHE A 291 -10.88 -24.15 -23.42
N VAL A 292 -11.22 -25.20 -22.67
CA VAL A 292 -10.41 -25.67 -21.53
C VAL A 292 -9.11 -26.30 -22.04
N GLN A 293 -9.18 -27.07 -23.13
CA GLN A 293 -7.99 -27.62 -23.79
C GLN A 293 -7.06 -26.51 -24.27
N GLN A 294 -7.63 -25.52 -24.97
CA GLN A 294 -6.92 -24.31 -25.40
C GLN A 294 -6.28 -23.56 -24.22
N LEU A 295 -6.98 -23.40 -23.09
CA LEU A 295 -6.40 -22.77 -21.91
C LEU A 295 -5.16 -23.54 -21.41
N ILE A 296 -5.25 -24.88 -21.31
CA ILE A 296 -4.15 -25.72 -20.84
C ILE A 296 -2.92 -25.57 -21.75
N GLU A 297 -3.09 -25.55 -23.07
CA GLU A 297 -2.00 -25.32 -24.03
C GLU A 297 -1.37 -23.94 -23.86
N LYS A 298 -2.20 -22.90 -23.64
CA LYS A 298 -1.71 -21.52 -23.47
C LYS A 298 -0.98 -21.28 -22.15
N ILE A 299 -1.13 -22.15 -21.14
CA ILE A 299 -0.35 -22.05 -19.90
C ILE A 299 1.14 -22.24 -20.16
N ASP A 300 1.52 -23.29 -20.90
CA ASP A 300 2.92 -23.57 -21.23
C ASP A 300 3.51 -22.48 -22.16
N GLU A 301 2.71 -21.99 -23.12
CA GLU A 301 3.10 -20.90 -24.01
C GLU A 301 3.33 -19.59 -23.25
N ALA A 302 2.42 -19.23 -22.33
CA ALA A 302 2.54 -18.01 -21.52
C ALA A 302 3.74 -18.06 -20.58
N ALA A 303 4.00 -19.22 -19.94
CA ALA A 303 5.17 -19.41 -19.09
C ALA A 303 6.47 -19.29 -19.91
N SER A 304 6.54 -19.93 -21.07
CA SER A 304 7.71 -19.88 -21.95
C SER A 304 7.97 -18.46 -22.48
N ALA A 305 6.92 -17.73 -22.83
CA ALA A 305 7.02 -16.36 -23.33
C ALA A 305 7.54 -15.38 -22.27
N LEU A 306 7.20 -15.56 -21.00
CA LEU A 306 7.68 -14.68 -19.93
C LEU A 306 9.15 -14.93 -19.59
N HIS A 307 9.54 -16.20 -19.41
CA HIS A 307 10.89 -16.58 -19.01
C HIS A 307 11.89 -16.68 -20.18
N GLN A 308 11.44 -16.34 -21.41
CA GLN A 308 12.26 -16.38 -22.63
C GLN A 308 12.95 -17.73 -22.88
N THR A 309 12.38 -18.81 -22.35
CA THR A 309 12.93 -20.17 -22.37
C THR A 309 11.79 -21.14 -22.60
N GLN A 310 12.01 -22.23 -23.34
CA GLN A 310 10.99 -23.27 -23.48
C GLN A 310 10.77 -23.96 -22.14
N MET A 311 9.62 -23.67 -21.52
CA MET A 311 9.24 -24.20 -20.22
C MET A 311 7.96 -25.01 -20.37
N LYS A 312 7.99 -26.24 -19.86
CA LYS A 312 6.82 -27.10 -19.77
C LYS A 312 6.50 -27.33 -18.30
N LEU A 313 5.31 -26.96 -17.88
CA LEU A 313 4.89 -27.15 -16.51
C LEU A 313 4.63 -28.64 -16.22
N LYS A 314 4.82 -29.02 -14.96
CA LYS A 314 4.46 -30.38 -14.51
C LYS A 314 2.97 -30.60 -14.72
N SER A 315 2.60 -31.83 -15.08
CA SER A 315 1.20 -32.19 -15.29
C SER A 315 0.36 -31.82 -14.05
N PRO A 316 -0.82 -31.20 -14.26
CA PRO A 316 -1.64 -30.73 -13.16
C PRO A 316 -2.18 -31.89 -12.33
N LYS A 317 -2.33 -31.64 -11.02
CA LYS A 317 -3.08 -32.54 -10.13
C LYS A 317 -4.57 -32.40 -10.47
N LYS A 318 -5.16 -33.46 -11.01
CA LYS A 318 -6.60 -33.53 -11.35
C LYS A 318 -7.38 -33.97 -10.11
N ILE A 319 -8.37 -33.17 -9.71
CA ILE A 319 -9.19 -33.44 -8.53
C ILE A 319 -10.67 -33.31 -8.92
N SER A 320 -11.45 -34.35 -8.67
CA SER A 320 -12.91 -34.28 -8.82
C SER A 320 -13.52 -33.48 -7.67
N THR A 321 -14.45 -32.58 -7.97
CA THR A 321 -15.07 -31.70 -6.98
C THR A 321 -16.59 -31.72 -7.09
N PRO A 322 -17.33 -31.36 -6.02
CA PRO A 322 -18.80 -31.36 -6.05
C PRO A 322 -19.42 -30.49 -7.15
N TYR A 323 -18.66 -29.53 -7.69
CA TYR A 323 -19.11 -28.60 -8.73
C TYR A 323 -18.62 -28.95 -10.15
N GLY A 324 -17.86 -30.03 -10.32
CA GLY A 324 -17.25 -30.41 -11.58
C GLY A 324 -15.86 -30.98 -11.36
N GLY A 325 -14.83 -30.21 -11.70
CA GLY A 325 -13.44 -30.63 -11.54
C GLY A 325 -12.52 -29.48 -11.18
N ARG A 326 -11.27 -29.82 -10.83
CA ARG A 326 -10.23 -28.86 -10.50
C ARG A 326 -8.87 -29.36 -10.97
N LEU A 327 -8.12 -28.47 -11.60
CA LEU A 327 -6.73 -28.69 -12.02
C LEU A 327 -5.83 -27.80 -11.16
N SER A 328 -4.82 -28.38 -10.50
CA SER A 328 -3.85 -27.61 -9.72
C SER A 328 -2.46 -27.72 -10.34
N PHE A 329 -1.90 -26.56 -10.69
CA PHE A 329 -0.57 -26.37 -11.21
C PHE A 329 0.31 -25.70 -10.14
N ILE A 330 1.62 -25.98 -10.20
CA ILE A 330 2.64 -25.26 -9.46
C ILE A 330 3.41 -24.44 -10.49
N MET A 331 3.37 -23.12 -10.35
CA MET A 331 4.06 -22.18 -11.24
C MET A 331 5.58 -22.16 -10.93
N PRO A 332 6.43 -21.61 -11.83
CA PRO A 332 7.88 -21.60 -11.66
C PRO A 332 8.36 -20.96 -10.35
N GLY A 333 7.69 -19.90 -9.89
CA GLY A 333 7.92 -19.21 -8.62
C GLY A 333 7.43 -19.95 -7.38
N LYS A 334 7.07 -21.24 -7.52
CA LYS A 334 6.52 -22.12 -6.48
C LYS A 334 5.16 -21.67 -5.92
N ASN A 335 4.44 -20.82 -6.63
CA ASN A 335 3.07 -20.46 -6.28
C ASN A 335 2.05 -21.39 -6.93
N ARG A 336 0.83 -21.39 -6.39
CA ARG A 336 -0.24 -22.28 -6.84
C ARG A 336 -1.14 -21.55 -7.83
N LEU A 337 -1.37 -22.21 -8.97
CA LEU A 337 -2.43 -21.86 -9.92
C LEU A 337 -3.49 -22.97 -9.91
N THR A 338 -4.73 -22.60 -9.64
CA THR A 338 -5.85 -23.55 -9.53
C THR A 338 -6.94 -23.18 -10.53
N ILE A 339 -7.25 -24.10 -11.44
CA ILE A 339 -8.31 -23.94 -12.42
C ILE A 339 -9.52 -24.73 -11.95
N HIS A 340 -10.61 -24.03 -11.69
CA HIS A 340 -11.91 -24.56 -11.29
C HIS A 340 -12.76 -24.78 -12.54
N LEU A 341 -13.05 -26.03 -12.86
CA LEU A 341 -13.86 -26.44 -14.01
C LEU A 341 -15.30 -26.63 -13.55
N LYS A 342 -16.19 -25.76 -14.03
CA LYS A 342 -17.60 -25.77 -13.64
C LYS A 342 -18.43 -26.65 -14.56
N ASP A 343 -19.21 -27.53 -13.97
CA ASP A 343 -20.20 -28.34 -14.67
C ASP A 343 -21.55 -27.60 -14.70
N LYS A 344 -22.09 -27.40 -15.91
CA LYS A 344 -23.38 -26.74 -16.15
C LYS A 344 -24.55 -27.46 -15.48
N GLN A 345 -24.45 -28.77 -15.27
CA GLN A 345 -25.49 -29.56 -14.62
C GLN A 345 -25.51 -29.35 -13.10
N LYS A 346 -24.38 -28.95 -12.51
CA LYS A 346 -24.20 -28.83 -11.05
C LYS A 346 -24.27 -27.38 -10.57
N ILE A 347 -23.69 -26.45 -11.32
CA ILE A 347 -23.70 -25.02 -10.97
C ILE A 347 -24.30 -24.20 -12.11
N ARG A 348 -25.09 -23.19 -11.74
CA ARG A 348 -25.68 -22.20 -12.65
C ARG A 348 -24.62 -21.53 -13.52
N VAL A 349 -24.84 -21.52 -14.84
CA VAL A 349 -23.97 -20.89 -15.85
C VAL A 349 -24.04 -19.36 -15.78
N ARG A 350 -23.03 -18.66 -16.30
CA ARG A 350 -22.74 -17.22 -16.40
C ARG A 350 -21.65 -16.72 -15.46
N LYS A 351 -20.90 -15.69 -15.91
CA LYS A 351 -19.81 -15.01 -15.19
C LYS A 351 -20.19 -14.64 -13.74
N ARG A 352 -21.40 -14.12 -13.52
CA ARG A 352 -21.90 -13.78 -12.17
C ARG A 352 -21.90 -14.96 -11.20
N TRP A 353 -22.33 -16.15 -11.65
CA TRP A 353 -22.39 -17.33 -10.78
C TRP A 353 -21.00 -17.91 -10.52
N SER A 354 -20.07 -17.75 -11.47
CA SER A 354 -18.64 -18.02 -11.22
C SER A 354 -18.07 -17.08 -10.16
N GLN A 355 -18.50 -15.81 -10.15
CA GLN A 355 -18.10 -14.86 -9.09
C GLN A 355 -18.64 -15.25 -7.72
N VAL A 356 -19.94 -15.56 -7.63
CA VAL A 356 -20.56 -16.08 -6.40
C VAL A 356 -19.81 -17.32 -5.90
N MET A 357 -19.49 -18.26 -6.80
CA MET A 357 -18.82 -19.50 -6.45
C MET A 357 -17.45 -19.26 -5.79
N TYR A 358 -16.61 -18.36 -6.31
CA TYR A 358 -15.31 -18.11 -5.69
C TYR A 358 -15.45 -17.41 -4.34
N LEU A 359 -16.43 -16.52 -4.17
CA LEU A 359 -16.68 -15.85 -2.89
C LEU A 359 -17.00 -16.89 -1.81
N TYR A 360 -17.92 -17.82 -2.09
CA TYR A 360 -18.26 -18.88 -1.13
C TYR A 360 -17.13 -19.90 -0.92
N TYR A 361 -16.38 -20.23 -1.98
CA TYR A 361 -15.26 -21.17 -1.86
C TYR A 361 -14.10 -20.60 -1.04
N LEU A 362 -13.72 -19.34 -1.27
CA LEU A 362 -12.60 -18.72 -0.57
C LEU A 362 -13.02 -18.25 0.83
N LEU A 363 -14.07 -17.42 0.92
CA LEU A 363 -14.47 -16.83 2.20
C LEU A 363 -15.14 -17.87 3.10
N GLY A 364 -16.11 -18.63 2.57
CA GLY A 364 -16.83 -19.64 3.34
C GLY A 364 -15.98 -20.86 3.65
N TYR A 365 -15.52 -21.58 2.62
CA TYR A 365 -14.83 -22.85 2.84
C TYR A 365 -13.37 -22.69 3.30
N GLN A 366 -12.57 -21.84 2.65
CA GLN A 366 -11.14 -21.74 3.01
C GLN A 366 -10.90 -20.98 4.32
N LEU A 367 -11.60 -19.85 4.52
CA LEU A 367 -11.42 -19.02 5.71
C LEU A 367 -12.35 -19.43 6.86
N MET A 368 -13.67 -19.45 6.67
CA MET A 368 -14.60 -19.64 7.80
C MET A 368 -14.61 -21.08 8.35
N MET A 369 -14.57 -22.10 7.49
CA MET A 369 -14.71 -23.50 7.91
C MET A 369 -13.41 -24.12 8.42
N LYS A 370 -12.25 -23.66 7.96
CA LYS A 370 -10.98 -24.31 8.30
C LYS A 370 -10.21 -23.59 9.40
N VAL A 371 -10.43 -22.30 9.63
CA VAL A 371 -9.88 -21.62 10.81
C VAL A 371 -10.85 -21.92 11.95
N ASP A 372 -10.39 -22.39 13.10
CA ASP A 372 -11.28 -22.66 14.23
C ASP A 372 -11.45 -21.42 15.12
N ASP A 373 -10.36 -20.70 15.40
CA ASP A 373 -10.34 -19.55 16.32
C ASP A 373 -10.92 -18.25 15.72
N GLU A 374 -11.78 -17.56 16.46
CA GLU A 374 -12.49 -16.34 16.03
C GLU A 374 -11.58 -15.11 15.94
N MET A 375 -10.71 -14.89 16.92
CA MET A 375 -9.79 -13.73 16.87
C MET A 375 -8.81 -13.87 15.69
N ARG A 376 -8.30 -15.08 15.46
CA ARG A 376 -7.45 -15.37 14.31
C ARG A 376 -8.17 -15.18 12.97
N LYS A 377 -9.45 -15.56 12.87
CA LYS A 377 -10.28 -15.31 11.67
C LYS A 377 -10.33 -13.84 11.32
N GLU A 378 -10.57 -12.98 12.31
CA GLU A 378 -10.65 -11.54 12.10
C GLU A 378 -9.34 -10.99 11.53
N ILE A 379 -8.20 -11.31 12.16
CA ILE A 379 -6.87 -10.86 11.72
C ILE A 379 -6.55 -11.34 10.31
N ILE A 380 -6.76 -12.63 10.02
CA ILE A 380 -6.50 -13.20 8.69
C ILE A 380 -7.43 -12.55 7.66
N SER A 381 -8.72 -12.43 7.94
CA SER A 381 -9.71 -11.85 7.02
C SER A 381 -9.41 -10.37 6.72
N GLU A 382 -8.80 -9.66 7.66
CA GLU A 382 -8.40 -8.28 7.48
C GLU A 382 -7.19 -8.13 6.56
N ASN A 383 -6.21 -9.04 6.66
CA ASN A 383 -4.99 -9.06 5.85
C ASN A 383 -5.14 -9.88 4.55
N THR A 384 -6.32 -10.46 4.30
CA THR A 384 -6.61 -11.23 3.10
C THR A 384 -7.44 -10.42 2.12
N PHE A 385 -6.98 -10.34 0.89
CA PHE A 385 -7.64 -9.63 -0.20
C PHE A 385 -8.00 -10.56 -1.37
N ILE A 386 -9.06 -10.24 -2.09
CA ILE A 386 -9.48 -10.92 -3.31
C ILE A 386 -9.30 -9.96 -4.48
N LEU A 387 -8.41 -10.29 -5.41
CA LEU A 387 -8.20 -9.54 -6.65
C LEU A 387 -9.08 -10.17 -7.75
N THR A 388 -10.11 -9.46 -8.19
CA THR A 388 -11.00 -9.91 -9.26
C THR A 388 -10.48 -9.47 -10.63
N LEU A 389 -10.39 -10.42 -11.55
CA LEU A 389 -9.89 -10.24 -12.91
C LEU A 389 -10.89 -10.76 -13.94
N ASP A 390 -10.87 -10.13 -15.12
CA ASP A 390 -11.50 -10.64 -16.32
C ASP A 390 -10.45 -11.22 -17.27
N GLY A 391 -10.88 -12.08 -18.20
CA GLY A 391 -10.01 -12.84 -19.10
C GLY A 391 -9.18 -12.01 -20.08
N ASP A 392 -9.50 -10.72 -20.25
CA ASP A 392 -8.88 -9.78 -21.18
C ASP A 392 -7.96 -8.75 -20.51
N VAL A 393 -7.74 -8.86 -19.20
CA VAL A 393 -6.96 -7.87 -18.43
C VAL A 393 -5.45 -8.13 -18.50
N ASP A 394 -4.70 -7.14 -18.99
CA ASP A 394 -3.24 -7.07 -18.89
C ASP A 394 -2.82 -6.15 -17.74
N PHE A 395 -2.02 -6.64 -16.81
CA PHE A 395 -1.51 -5.81 -15.73
C PHE A 395 -0.08 -6.16 -15.33
N SER A 396 0.56 -5.23 -14.61
CA SER A 396 1.88 -5.41 -14.04
C SER A 396 1.82 -5.54 -12.52
N PRO A 397 2.81 -6.19 -11.88
CA PRO A 397 2.84 -6.34 -10.42
C PRO A 397 2.76 -5.00 -9.68
N GLN A 398 3.35 -3.93 -10.23
CA GLN A 398 3.33 -2.59 -9.62
C GLN A 398 1.90 -2.04 -9.47
N CYS A 399 0.97 -2.39 -10.36
CA CYS A 399 -0.43 -2.02 -10.24
C CYS A 399 -1.09 -2.67 -9.02
N VAL A 400 -0.77 -3.94 -8.75
CA VAL A 400 -1.29 -4.68 -7.60
C VAL A 400 -0.71 -4.10 -6.30
N HIS A 401 0.59 -3.80 -6.27
CA HIS A 401 1.25 -3.11 -5.15
C HIS A 401 0.54 -1.80 -4.78
N LEU A 402 0.21 -0.97 -5.77
CA LEU A 402 -0.50 0.28 -5.52
C LEU A 402 -1.89 0.07 -4.90
N LEU A 403 -2.61 -0.98 -5.31
CA LEU A 403 -3.91 -1.33 -4.71
C LEU A 403 -3.74 -1.79 -3.26
N ILE A 404 -2.75 -2.65 -3.00
CA ILE A 404 -2.43 -3.11 -1.64
C ILE A 404 -2.07 -1.93 -0.74
N ASP A 405 -1.23 -1.00 -1.20
CA ASP A 405 -0.84 0.19 -0.45
C ASP A 405 -2.05 1.02 -0.03
N LEU A 406 -3.03 1.20 -0.93
CA LEU A 406 -4.27 1.90 -0.63
C LEU A 406 -5.11 1.15 0.42
N MET A 407 -5.21 -0.17 0.31
CA MET A 407 -5.92 -1.01 1.28
C MET A 407 -5.22 -1.08 2.64
N LYS A 408 -3.89 -1.10 2.68
CA LYS A 408 -3.09 -1.06 3.92
C LYS A 408 -3.24 0.30 4.61
N LYS A 409 -3.36 1.39 3.85
CA LYS A 409 -3.49 2.76 4.36
C LYS A 409 -4.79 2.99 5.12
N ASP A 410 -5.91 2.43 4.66
CA ASP A 410 -7.20 2.57 5.31
C ASP A 410 -7.85 1.22 5.61
N ARG A 411 -7.87 0.85 6.90
CA ARG A 411 -8.45 -0.41 7.39
C ARG A 411 -9.96 -0.49 7.13
N ARG A 412 -10.64 0.66 7.01
CA ARG A 412 -12.09 0.72 6.69
C ARG A 412 -12.37 0.59 5.19
N LEU A 413 -11.36 0.68 4.33
CA LEU A 413 -11.57 0.51 2.90
C LEU A 413 -11.86 -0.97 2.59
N GLY A 414 -13.08 -1.23 2.12
CA GLY A 414 -13.53 -2.57 1.74
C GLY A 414 -13.17 -2.97 0.31
N ALA A 415 -12.99 -2.01 -0.60
CA ALA A 415 -12.63 -2.28 -1.98
C ALA A 415 -11.79 -1.15 -2.62
N ALA A 416 -10.86 -1.50 -3.50
CA ALA A 416 -10.10 -0.58 -4.34
C ALA A 416 -10.12 -1.05 -5.80
N CYS A 417 -10.44 -0.15 -6.72
CA CYS A 417 -10.50 -0.43 -8.16
C CYS A 417 -9.33 0.26 -8.88
N GLY A 418 -8.66 -0.44 -9.78
CA GLY A 418 -7.67 0.18 -10.66
C GLY A 418 -8.31 0.87 -11.86
N ARG A 419 -7.61 1.84 -12.45
CA ARG A 419 -8.04 2.50 -13.70
C ARG A 419 -7.68 1.66 -14.91
N ILE A 420 -8.68 1.36 -15.73
CA ILE A 420 -8.50 0.57 -16.96
C ILE A 420 -8.28 1.52 -18.15
N HIS A 421 -7.32 1.16 -19.00
CA HIS A 421 -7.03 1.89 -20.22
C HIS A 421 -7.18 0.93 -21.42
N PRO A 422 -8.21 1.11 -22.26
CA PRO A 422 -8.36 0.27 -23.45
C PRO A 422 -7.20 0.52 -24.42
N ARG A 423 -6.69 -0.56 -25.00
CA ARG A 423 -5.57 -0.55 -25.96
C ARG A 423 -6.07 -0.77 -27.38
N GLY A 424 -5.43 -0.09 -28.33
CA GLY A 424 -5.64 -0.22 -29.77
C GLY A 424 -5.80 1.13 -30.49
N THR A 425 -6.14 1.08 -31.78
CA THR A 425 -6.23 2.23 -32.68
C THR A 425 -7.63 2.39 -33.31
N GLY A 426 -8.10 3.63 -33.49
CA GLY A 426 -9.36 3.93 -34.18
C GLY A 426 -10.36 4.73 -33.33
N LEU A 427 -11.38 5.31 -33.99
CA LEU A 427 -12.37 6.21 -33.35
C LEU A 427 -13.17 5.53 -32.23
N MET A 428 -13.50 4.24 -32.39
CA MET A 428 -14.21 3.47 -31.37
C MET A 428 -13.43 3.40 -30.05
N ILE A 429 -12.09 3.27 -30.12
CA ILE A 429 -11.25 3.18 -28.94
C ILE A 429 -11.11 4.54 -28.26
N TRP A 430 -11.15 5.63 -29.02
CA TRP A 430 -11.21 6.98 -28.43
C TRP A 430 -12.50 7.17 -27.64
N TYR A 431 -13.63 6.73 -28.19
CA TYR A 431 -14.91 6.74 -27.48
C TYR A 431 -14.86 5.89 -26.21
N GLN A 432 -14.33 4.67 -26.28
CA GLN A 432 -14.13 3.81 -25.11
C GLN A 432 -13.23 4.48 -24.07
N LYS A 433 -12.08 5.07 -24.46
CA LYS A 433 -11.20 5.79 -23.53
C LYS A 433 -11.93 6.90 -22.80
N PHE A 434 -12.79 7.63 -23.50
CA PHE A 434 -13.63 8.68 -22.92
C PHE A 434 -14.66 8.11 -21.94
N GLU A 435 -15.38 7.06 -22.33
CA GLU A 435 -16.37 6.39 -21.47
C GLU A 435 -15.75 5.84 -20.18
N TYR A 436 -14.63 5.11 -20.29
CA TYR A 436 -13.87 4.60 -19.14
C TYR A 436 -13.32 5.73 -18.26
N ALA A 437 -12.89 6.85 -18.85
CA ALA A 437 -12.41 8.00 -18.10
C ALA A 437 -13.54 8.68 -17.32
N ILE A 438 -14.71 8.88 -17.93
CA ILE A 438 -15.89 9.44 -17.25
C ILE A 438 -16.38 8.50 -16.14
N GLY A 439 -16.47 7.19 -16.40
CA GLY A 439 -16.84 6.22 -15.38
C GLY A 439 -15.89 6.27 -14.19
N HIS A 440 -14.59 6.38 -14.45
CA HIS A 440 -13.60 6.49 -13.38
C HIS A 440 -13.66 7.84 -12.62
N TRP A 441 -13.84 8.97 -13.30
CA TRP A 441 -13.80 10.28 -12.64
C TRP A 441 -15.11 10.70 -12.00
N LEU A 442 -16.25 10.32 -12.58
CA LEU A 442 -17.56 10.73 -12.10
C LEU A 442 -18.25 9.61 -11.33
N GLN A 443 -18.40 8.43 -11.94
CA GLN A 443 -19.13 7.33 -11.31
C GLN A 443 -18.38 6.76 -10.11
N LYS A 444 -17.08 6.42 -10.24
CA LYS A 444 -16.28 5.91 -9.11
C LYS A 444 -16.05 6.94 -8.02
N ALA A 445 -15.93 8.23 -8.37
CA ALA A 445 -15.85 9.28 -7.35
C ALA A 445 -17.17 9.42 -6.56
N THR A 446 -18.31 9.30 -7.26
CA THR A 446 -19.63 9.30 -6.63
C THR A 446 -19.82 8.05 -5.74
N GLU A 447 -19.43 6.87 -6.23
CA GLU A 447 -19.41 5.62 -5.45
C GLU A 447 -18.62 5.78 -4.14
N HIS A 448 -17.43 6.37 -4.21
CA HIS A 448 -16.61 6.66 -3.04
C HIS A 448 -17.26 7.67 -2.09
N MET A 449 -17.96 8.69 -2.61
CA MET A 449 -18.65 9.69 -1.79
C MET A 449 -19.89 9.12 -1.07
N ILE A 450 -20.62 8.23 -1.73
CA ILE A 450 -21.81 7.57 -1.17
C ILE A 450 -21.40 6.41 -0.24
N GLY A 451 -20.17 5.87 -0.40
CA GLY A 451 -19.71 4.69 0.32
C GLY A 451 -20.24 3.39 -0.27
N CYS A 452 -20.59 3.40 -1.56
CA CYS A 452 -21.40 2.38 -2.20
C CYS A 452 -20.94 2.05 -3.61
N VAL A 453 -20.77 0.77 -3.91
CA VAL A 453 -20.34 0.28 -5.24
C VAL A 453 -21.56 0.02 -6.12
N LEU A 454 -21.84 0.93 -7.06
CA LEU A 454 -23.04 0.91 -7.91
C LEU A 454 -23.02 -0.22 -8.97
N CYS A 455 -21.84 -0.66 -9.39
CA CYS A 455 -21.67 -1.78 -10.30
C CYS A 455 -20.61 -2.74 -9.74
N SER A 456 -20.96 -4.02 -9.65
CA SER A 456 -20.01 -5.06 -9.29
C SER A 456 -18.81 -5.05 -10.23
N PRO A 457 -17.62 -4.65 -9.76
CA PRO A 457 -16.48 -4.50 -10.64
C PRO A 457 -15.87 -5.90 -10.89
N GLY A 458 -16.05 -6.40 -12.11
CA GLY A 458 -15.38 -7.62 -12.59
C GLY A 458 -13.93 -7.37 -12.99
N CYS A 459 -13.59 -6.13 -13.34
CA CYS A 459 -12.32 -5.79 -13.95
C CYS A 459 -11.34 -5.17 -12.93
N PHE A 460 -10.20 -5.83 -12.69
CA PHE A 460 -9.04 -5.37 -11.89
C PHE A 460 -9.40 -4.61 -10.60
N SER A 461 -10.07 -5.31 -9.68
CA SER A 461 -10.51 -4.75 -8.39
C SER A 461 -10.10 -5.61 -7.22
N LEU A 462 -9.65 -4.98 -6.14
CA LEU A 462 -9.16 -5.63 -4.93
C LEU A 462 -10.17 -5.42 -3.80
N PHE A 463 -10.65 -6.52 -3.21
CA PHE A 463 -11.62 -6.51 -2.11
C PHE A 463 -10.99 -7.05 -0.83
N ARG A 464 -11.34 -6.46 0.31
CA ARG A 464 -10.97 -7.00 1.62
C ARG A 464 -11.91 -8.15 2.00
N SER A 465 -11.35 -9.25 2.46
CA SER A 465 -12.16 -10.43 2.84
C SER A 465 -13.09 -10.12 4.01
N LEU A 466 -12.61 -9.40 5.03
CA LEU A 466 -13.42 -8.93 6.16
C LEU A 466 -14.67 -8.17 5.69
N ALA A 467 -14.52 -7.26 4.73
CA ALA A 467 -15.66 -6.46 4.24
C ALA A 467 -16.64 -7.29 3.38
N LEU A 468 -16.16 -8.35 2.73
CA LEU A 468 -17.01 -9.28 1.98
C LEU A 468 -17.73 -10.31 2.87
N MET A 469 -17.17 -10.60 4.04
CA MET A 469 -17.75 -11.51 5.04
C MET A 469 -18.84 -10.86 5.88
N ASP A 470 -19.01 -9.54 5.78
CA ASP A 470 -20.03 -8.81 6.51
C ASP A 470 -21.45 -9.28 6.14
N ASP A 471 -22.38 -9.03 7.05
CA ASP A 471 -23.70 -9.62 7.05
C ASP A 471 -24.45 -9.34 5.74
N ASN A 472 -24.94 -10.41 5.13
CA ASN A 472 -25.71 -10.40 3.88
C ASN A 472 -24.97 -9.89 2.63
N VAL A 473 -23.67 -9.58 2.66
CA VAL A 473 -22.94 -9.10 1.48
C VAL A 473 -22.91 -10.16 0.37
N THR A 474 -22.39 -11.35 0.67
CA THR A 474 -22.35 -12.49 -0.28
C THR A 474 -23.75 -12.99 -0.67
N ARG A 475 -24.72 -12.94 0.26
CA ARG A 475 -26.12 -13.31 0.02
C ARG A 475 -26.80 -12.34 -0.95
N ARG A 476 -26.58 -11.03 -0.80
CA ARG A 476 -27.06 -10.00 -1.72
C ARG A 476 -26.45 -10.18 -3.11
N TYR A 477 -25.16 -10.53 -3.18
CA TYR A 477 -24.48 -10.83 -4.44
C TYR A 477 -25.12 -12.01 -5.19
N ALA A 478 -25.63 -13.01 -4.47
CA ALA A 478 -26.34 -14.18 -5.03
C ALA A 478 -27.83 -13.94 -5.36
N SER A 479 -28.43 -12.84 -4.87
CA SER A 479 -29.86 -12.54 -5.06
C SER A 479 -30.18 -11.93 -6.43
N LYS A 480 -31.40 -12.12 -6.97
CA LYS A 480 -31.78 -11.51 -8.27
C LYS A 480 -31.77 -9.98 -8.14
N VAL A 481 -31.16 -9.30 -9.12
CA VAL A 481 -31.14 -7.83 -9.17
C VAL A 481 -32.54 -7.35 -9.53
N LEU A 482 -33.26 -6.83 -8.55
CA LEU A 482 -34.28 -5.81 -8.81
C LEU A 482 -33.52 -4.55 -9.23
N LEU A 483 -34.01 -3.91 -10.27
CA LEU A 483 -33.37 -2.84 -11.01
C LEU A 483 -33.27 -1.57 -10.15
N PHE A 484 -32.37 -1.57 -9.16
CA PHE A 484 -31.95 -0.42 -8.37
C PHE A 484 -30.53 -0.69 -7.87
N TYR A 485 -29.63 0.24 -8.21
CA TYR A 485 -28.28 0.44 -7.74
C TYR A 485 -27.84 -0.46 -6.56
N PHE A 486 -26.75 -1.21 -6.78
CA PHE A 486 -26.12 -2.04 -5.75
C PHE A 486 -25.68 -1.14 -4.58
N ILE A 487 -26.46 -1.10 -3.49
CA ILE A 487 -26.08 -0.35 -2.28
C ILE A 487 -25.33 -1.26 -1.32
N PHE A 488 -24.00 -1.21 -1.41
CA PHE A 488 -23.11 -1.59 -0.31
C PHE A 488 -22.88 -0.35 0.54
N PHE A 489 -22.95 -0.44 1.86
CA PHE A 489 -22.39 0.59 2.74
C PHE A 489 -21.02 0.06 3.15
N PHE A 490 -19.95 0.70 2.67
CA PHE A 490 -18.56 0.42 3.05
C PHE A 490 -18.05 1.45 4.06
#